data_AF-A0A399S3D4-F1
#
_entry.id   AF-A0A399S3D4-F1
#
_cell.length_a   1.000
_cell.length_b   1.000
_cell.length_c   1.000
_cell.angle_alpha   90.00
_cell.angle_beta   90.00
_cell.angle_gamma   90.00
#
_symmetry.space_group_name_H-M   'P 1'
#
loop_
_entity.id
_entity.type
_entity.pdbx_description
1 polymer ?
#
loop_
_entity_poly.entity_id
_entity_poly.type
_entity_poly.pdbx_seq_one_letter_code
_entity_poly.pdbx_strand_id
1 'polypeptide(L)'
;MELEKFKELHARFFGKELPEEVMASEEYEAYIDAIHEDEACYDWATTEKLKAQGFDYESYCCLMLADKVFQSIDEEGETTYDDPEVIINKWDEGLYGIPVHDGSASMVVINYCPWCGTKLAQ
;
A
#
# COMPACT_ATOMS: atom_id res chain seq x y z
N MET A 1 14.50 -4.15 11.74
CA MET A 1 15.88 -3.73 11.36
C MET A 1 16.08 -2.31 11.85
N GLU A 2 17.29 -1.84 12.15
CA GLU A 2 17.47 -0.40 12.45
C GLU A 2 17.04 0.48 11.27
N LEU A 3 16.20 1.49 11.53
CA LEU A 3 15.56 2.31 10.49
C LEU A 3 16.57 2.99 9.55
N GLU A 4 17.71 3.47 10.05
CA GLU A 4 18.72 4.11 9.21
C GLU A 4 19.36 3.12 8.21
N LYS A 5 19.63 1.89 8.66
CA LYS A 5 20.11 0.83 7.76
C LYS A 5 19.04 0.48 6.72
N PHE A 6 17.78 0.42 7.15
CA PHE A 6 16.68 0.18 6.24
C PHE A 6 16.58 1.26 5.14
N LYS A 7 16.73 2.54 5.49
CA LYS A 7 16.73 3.65 4.51
C LYS A 7 17.83 3.52 3.46
N GLU A 8 19.03 3.10 3.85
CA GLU A 8 20.14 2.84 2.93
C GLU A 8 19.79 1.71 1.95
N LEU A 9 19.22 0.61 2.45
CA LEU A 9 18.79 -0.52 1.62
C LEU A 9 17.61 -0.14 0.72
N HIS A 10 16.66 0.64 1.24
CA HIS A 10 15.51 1.13 0.47
C HIS A 10 15.97 1.99 -0.70
N ALA A 11 16.90 2.92 -0.49
CA ALA A 11 17.49 3.72 -1.57
C ALA A 11 18.24 2.85 -2.60
N ARG A 12 18.76 1.70 -2.18
CA ARG A 12 19.47 0.76 -3.06
C ARG A 12 18.51 -0.12 -3.86
N PHE A 13 17.45 -0.64 -3.27
CA PHE A 13 16.62 -1.70 -3.83
C PHE A 13 15.25 -1.24 -4.34
N PHE A 14 14.62 -0.25 -3.69
CA PHE A 14 13.25 0.14 -4.03
C PHE A 14 13.12 0.68 -5.45
N GLY A 15 12.14 0.17 -6.21
CA GLY A 15 11.79 0.65 -7.55
C GLY A 15 12.85 0.38 -8.63
N LYS A 16 13.80 -0.54 -8.39
CA LYS A 16 14.85 -0.87 -9.36
C LYS A 16 14.70 -2.31 -9.85
N GLU A 17 15.07 -2.52 -11.11
CA GLU A 17 15.28 -3.86 -11.64
C GLU A 17 16.61 -4.41 -11.09
N LEU A 18 16.52 -5.46 -10.28
CA LEU A 18 17.66 -6.04 -9.57
C LEU A 18 18.05 -7.39 -10.18
N PRO A 19 19.35 -7.73 -10.26
CA PRO A 19 19.78 -9.07 -10.64
C PRO A 19 19.24 -10.14 -9.68
N GLU A 20 19.00 -11.35 -10.19
CA GLU A 20 18.49 -12.48 -9.40
C GLU A 20 19.40 -12.79 -8.20
N GLU A 21 20.72 -12.67 -8.37
CA GLU A 21 21.68 -12.92 -7.29
C GLU A 21 21.55 -11.91 -6.15
N VAL A 22 21.11 -10.67 -6.44
CA VAL A 22 20.85 -9.64 -5.43
C VAL A 22 19.54 -9.96 -4.71
N MET A 23 18.49 -10.33 -5.45
CA MET A 23 17.20 -10.70 -4.84
C MET A 23 17.30 -11.97 -3.98
N ALA A 24 18.23 -12.88 -4.30
CA ALA A 24 18.50 -14.09 -3.51
C ALA A 24 19.47 -13.86 -2.33
N SER A 25 19.93 -12.62 -2.11
CA SER A 25 20.87 -12.32 -1.03
C SER A 25 20.18 -12.13 0.32
N GLU A 26 20.86 -12.52 1.41
CA GLU A 26 20.39 -12.31 2.80
C GLU A 26 20.14 -10.81 3.10
N GLU A 27 20.86 -9.91 2.42
CA GLU A 27 20.70 -8.46 2.59
C GLU A 27 19.36 -7.97 2.01
N TYR A 28 18.96 -8.51 0.85
CA TYR A 28 17.67 -8.20 0.24
C TYR A 28 16.51 -8.84 1.02
N GLU A 29 16.68 -10.09 1.47
CA GLU A 29 15.71 -10.76 2.35
C GLU A 29 15.46 -9.94 3.62
N ALA A 30 16.52 -9.54 4.33
CA ALA A 30 16.39 -8.71 5.53
C ALA A 30 15.72 -7.35 5.25
N TYR A 31 15.90 -6.78 4.05
CA TYR A 31 15.20 -5.57 3.63
C TYR A 31 13.70 -5.81 3.43
N ILE A 32 13.33 -6.89 2.75
CA ILE A 32 11.93 -7.27 2.54
C ILE A 32 11.24 -7.59 3.87
N ASP A 33 11.89 -8.35 4.75
CA ASP A 33 11.37 -8.65 6.08
C ASP A 33 11.15 -7.37 6.89
N ALA A 34 12.07 -6.41 6.82
CA ALA A 34 11.89 -5.12 7.47
C ALA A 34 10.67 -4.36 6.94
N ILE A 35 10.35 -4.42 5.64
CA ILE A 35 9.12 -3.81 5.10
C ILE A 35 7.87 -4.44 5.68
N HIS A 36 7.85 -5.76 5.88
CA HIS A 36 6.64 -6.48 6.25
C HIS A 36 6.43 -6.63 7.76
N GLU A 37 7.52 -6.70 8.52
CA GLU A 37 7.47 -7.09 9.93
C GLU A 37 7.80 -5.93 10.88
N ASP A 38 8.43 -4.86 10.40
CA ASP A 38 8.85 -3.71 11.20
C ASP A 38 7.98 -2.49 10.89
N GLU A 39 7.12 -2.13 11.85
CA GLU A 39 6.16 -1.02 11.71
C GLU A 39 6.83 0.30 11.33
N ALA A 40 7.98 0.63 11.92
CA ALA A 40 8.67 1.88 11.65
C ALA A 40 9.25 1.92 10.23
N CYS A 41 9.76 0.78 9.74
CA CYS A 41 10.26 0.66 8.37
C CYS A 41 9.11 0.73 7.36
N TYR A 42 8.01 0.00 7.61
CA TYR A 42 6.80 0.04 6.80
C TYR A 42 6.23 1.46 6.69
N ASP A 43 6.02 2.12 7.84
CA ASP A 43 5.42 3.45 7.91
C ASP A 43 6.26 4.47 7.16
N TRP A 44 7.58 4.44 7.35
CA TRP A 44 8.48 5.34 6.66
C TRP A 44 8.45 5.10 5.14
N ALA A 45 8.61 3.86 4.68
CA ALA A 45 8.65 3.54 3.25
C ALA A 45 7.34 3.91 2.55
N THR A 46 6.22 3.58 3.19
CA THR A 46 4.88 3.88 2.69
C THR A 46 4.65 5.39 2.63
N THR A 47 5.02 6.12 3.68
CA THR A 47 4.88 7.58 3.72
C THR A 47 5.69 8.25 2.61
N GLU A 48 6.95 7.85 2.42
CA GLU A 48 7.80 8.42 1.37
C GLU A 48 7.24 8.14 -0.03
N LYS A 49 6.74 6.92 -0.27
CA LYS A 49 6.08 6.54 -1.52
C LYS A 49 4.85 7.42 -1.80
N LEU A 50 3.94 7.55 -0.83
CA LEU A 50 2.70 8.32 -1.00
C LEU A 50 2.97 9.81 -1.17
N LYS A 51 3.95 10.37 -0.44
CA LYS A 51 4.40 11.76 -0.61
C LYS A 51 4.98 12.01 -1.99
N ALA A 52 5.82 11.10 -2.50
CA ALA A 52 6.43 11.24 -3.82
C ALA A 52 5.39 11.31 -4.95
N GLN A 53 4.23 10.67 -4.74
CA GLN A 53 3.10 10.66 -5.68
C GLN A 53 2.07 11.75 -5.41
N GLY A 54 2.28 12.61 -4.39
CA GLY A 54 1.34 13.66 -4.03
C GLY A 54 -0.02 13.17 -3.52
N PHE A 55 -0.09 11.93 -3.03
CA PHE A 55 -1.33 11.33 -2.54
C PHE A 55 -1.68 11.86 -1.14
N ASP A 56 -2.94 12.24 -0.91
CA ASP A 56 -3.43 12.77 0.37
C ASP A 56 -3.69 11.63 1.39
N TYR A 57 -2.62 10.98 1.82
CA TYR A 57 -2.66 9.86 2.76
C TYR A 57 -3.14 10.27 4.17
N GLU A 58 -3.02 11.55 4.54
CA GLU A 58 -3.41 12.06 5.86
C GLU A 58 -4.94 12.13 6.04
N SER A 59 -5.69 12.13 4.93
CA SER A 59 -7.15 12.05 4.95
C SER A 59 -7.70 10.68 5.37
N TYR A 60 -6.83 9.67 5.51
CA TYR A 60 -7.20 8.29 5.86
C TYR A 60 -6.92 7.99 7.33
N CYS A 61 -7.67 7.05 7.90
CA CYS A 61 -7.57 6.70 9.33
C CYS A 61 -6.26 5.97 9.72
N CYS A 62 -5.53 5.43 8.75
CA CYS A 62 -4.20 4.83 8.95
C CYS A 62 -3.45 4.73 7.62
N LEU A 63 -2.12 4.61 7.70
CA LEU A 63 -1.25 4.47 6.53
C LEU A 63 -1.58 3.24 5.70
N MET A 64 -1.93 2.13 6.36
CA MET A 64 -2.29 0.90 5.67
C MET A 64 -3.49 1.13 4.74
N LEU A 65 -4.58 1.73 5.24
CA LEU A 65 -5.75 2.01 4.40
C LEU A 65 -5.39 2.96 3.24
N ALA A 66 -4.59 3.99 3.50
CA ALA A 66 -4.11 4.91 2.46
C ALA A 66 -3.31 4.17 1.38
N ASP A 67 -2.40 3.26 1.78
CA ASP A 67 -1.59 2.44 0.88
C ASP A 67 -2.45 1.57 -0.04
N LYS A 68 -3.48 0.91 0.50
CA LYS A 68 -4.36 0.03 -0.28
C LYS A 68 -5.30 0.78 -1.21
N VAL A 69 -5.75 1.97 -0.80
CA VAL A 69 -6.53 2.83 -1.70
C VAL A 69 -5.63 3.46 -2.77
N PHE A 70 -4.38 3.77 -2.45
CA PHE A 70 -3.42 4.21 -3.46
C PHE A 70 -3.13 3.12 -4.49
N GLN A 71 -3.09 1.85 -4.07
CA GLN A 71 -2.92 0.71 -4.98
C GLN A 71 -4.13 0.47 -5.89
N SER A 72 -5.32 0.97 -5.54
CA SER A 72 -6.51 0.80 -6.38
C SER A 72 -6.69 1.86 -7.46
N ILE A 73 -5.95 2.96 -7.41
CA ILE A 73 -6.10 4.05 -8.38
C ILE A 73 -5.08 3.95 -9.51
N ASP A 74 -5.49 4.36 -10.71
CA ASP A 74 -4.59 4.47 -11.86
C ASP A 74 -3.82 5.81 -11.89
N GLU A 75 -3.07 6.05 -12.97
CA GLU A 75 -2.29 7.28 -13.17
C GLU A 75 -3.17 8.55 -13.25
N GLU A 76 -4.46 8.41 -13.59
CA GLU A 76 -5.43 9.51 -13.63
C GLU A 76 -6.12 9.73 -12.27
N GLY A 77 -5.89 8.82 -11.31
CA GLY A 77 -6.50 8.85 -9.98
C GLY A 77 -7.86 8.15 -9.93
N GLU A 78 -8.22 7.39 -10.97
CA GLU A 78 -9.50 6.70 -11.09
C GLU A 78 -9.39 5.28 -10.53
N THR A 79 -10.46 4.81 -9.89
CA THR A 79 -10.50 3.47 -9.30
C THR A 79 -10.49 2.39 -10.39
N THR A 80 -9.53 1.47 -10.28
CA THR A 80 -9.39 0.29 -11.15
C THR A 80 -10.24 -0.87 -10.63
N TYR A 81 -10.80 -1.67 -11.57
CA TYR A 81 -11.72 -2.77 -11.25
C TYR A 81 -11.20 -4.14 -11.71
N ASP A 82 -10.28 -4.17 -12.67
CA ASP A 82 -9.79 -5.40 -13.31
C ASP A 82 -8.45 -5.90 -12.74
N ASP A 83 -7.94 -5.27 -11.68
CA ASP A 83 -6.69 -5.67 -11.04
C ASP A 83 -6.95 -6.61 -9.85
N PRO A 84 -6.55 -7.90 -9.94
CA PRO A 84 -6.73 -8.87 -8.86
C PRO A 84 -5.83 -8.62 -7.64
N GLU A 85 -4.83 -7.74 -7.74
CA GLU A 85 -3.97 -7.35 -6.62
C GLU A 85 -4.62 -6.28 -5.73
N VAL A 86 -5.70 -5.65 -6.22
CA VAL A 86 -6.41 -4.60 -5.51
C VAL A 86 -7.33 -5.18 -4.42
N ILE A 87 -7.05 -4.82 -3.17
CA ILE A 87 -7.77 -5.33 -2.00
C ILE A 87 -8.87 -4.36 -1.53
N ILE A 88 -8.69 -3.06 -1.69
CA ILE A 88 -9.67 -2.03 -1.29
C ILE A 88 -9.78 -0.92 -2.34
N ASN A 89 -11.02 -0.63 -2.70
CA ASN A 89 -11.40 0.53 -3.52
C ASN A 89 -12.10 1.58 -2.66
N LYS A 90 -11.97 2.85 -3.07
CA LYS A 90 -12.76 3.99 -2.57
C LYS A 90 -13.57 4.56 -3.74
N TRP A 91 -14.86 4.78 -3.53
CA TRP A 91 -15.76 5.37 -4.53
C TRP A 91 -16.07 6.84 -4.21
N ASP A 92 -16.61 7.55 -5.21
CA ASP A 92 -16.96 8.98 -5.15
C ASP A 92 -17.88 9.35 -3.97
N GLU A 93 -18.72 8.41 -3.52
CA GLU A 93 -19.61 8.58 -2.37
C GLU A 93 -18.89 8.40 -1.01
N GLY A 94 -17.56 8.25 -1.00
CA GLY A 94 -16.77 8.00 0.20
C GLY A 94 -16.87 6.57 0.72
N LEU A 95 -17.50 5.67 -0.04
CA LEU A 95 -17.63 4.25 0.30
C LEU A 95 -16.32 3.51 0.08
N TYR A 96 -16.00 2.62 1.01
CA TYR A 96 -14.88 1.70 0.92
C TYR A 96 -15.42 0.29 0.73
N GLY A 97 -14.75 -0.51 -0.08
CA GLY A 97 -15.16 -1.90 -0.29
C GLY A 97 -14.06 -2.78 -0.84
N ILE A 98 -14.26 -4.08 -0.64
CA ILE A 98 -13.43 -5.13 -1.22
C ILE A 98 -14.03 -5.46 -2.59
N PRO A 99 -13.28 -5.27 -3.69
CA PRO A 99 -13.77 -5.60 -5.02
C PRO A 99 -14.01 -7.10 -5.17
N VAL A 100 -15.03 -7.47 -5.96
CA VAL A 100 -15.34 -8.86 -6.30
C VAL A 100 -14.96 -9.07 -7.76
N HIS A 101 -13.93 -9.89 -8.01
CA HIS A 101 -13.44 -10.18 -9.36
C HIS A 101 -14.28 -11.28 -10.05
N ASP A 102 -15.57 -11.03 -10.25
CA ASP A 102 -16.49 -11.91 -10.98
C ASP A 102 -16.78 -11.44 -12.41
N GLY A 103 -16.03 -10.45 -12.90
CA GLY A 103 -16.24 -9.80 -14.19
C GLY A 103 -17.31 -8.70 -14.16
N SER A 104 -17.77 -8.28 -12.98
CA SER A 104 -18.63 -7.13 -12.77
C SER A 104 -18.01 -6.10 -11.81
N ALA A 105 -18.51 -4.86 -11.81
CA ALA A 105 -18.12 -3.84 -10.84
C ALA A 105 -18.85 -4.04 -9.49
N SER A 106 -18.70 -5.23 -8.90
CA SER A 106 -19.32 -5.60 -7.63
C SER A 106 -18.33 -5.46 -6.47
N MET A 107 -18.84 -5.15 -5.27
CA MET A 107 -18.01 -5.05 -4.07
C MET A 107 -18.75 -5.46 -2.79
N VAL A 108 -17.97 -5.82 -1.78
CA VAL A 108 -18.44 -5.94 -0.40
C VAL A 108 -18.06 -4.66 0.34
N VAL A 109 -19.07 -3.84 0.66
CA VAL A 109 -18.88 -2.59 1.42
C VAL A 109 -18.34 -2.88 2.82
N ILE A 110 -17.31 -2.14 3.22
CA ILE A 110 -16.74 -2.19 4.57
C ILE A 110 -17.05 -0.88 5.32
N ASN A 111 -17.52 -1.01 6.57
CA ASN A 111 -17.87 0.15 7.40
C ASN A 111 -16.79 0.47 8.45
N TYR A 112 -15.80 -0.40 8.60
CA TYR A 112 -14.70 -0.26 9.55
C TYR A 112 -13.40 -0.63 8.86
N CYS A 113 -12.34 0.12 9.15
CA CYS A 113 -11.00 -0.18 8.68
C CYS A 113 -10.55 -1.55 9.21
N PRO A 114 -10.17 -2.51 8.35
CA PRO A 114 -9.73 -3.83 8.78
C PRO A 114 -8.47 -3.81 9.66
N TRP A 115 -7.67 -2.75 9.58
CA TRP A 115 -6.37 -2.66 10.26
C TRP A 115 -6.41 -1.88 11.57
N CYS A 116 -7.06 -0.72 11.61
CA CYS A 116 -7.12 0.10 12.82
C CYS A 116 -8.49 0.11 13.51
N GLY A 117 -9.52 -0.52 12.92
CA GLY A 117 -10.87 -0.59 13.48
C GLY A 117 -11.65 0.72 13.47
N THR A 118 -11.10 1.81 12.93
CA THR A 118 -11.79 3.10 12.79
C THR A 118 -13.02 2.94 11.92
N LYS A 119 -14.16 3.50 12.35
CA LYS A 119 -15.36 3.58 11.53
C LYS A 119 -15.08 4.45 10.31
N LEU A 120 -15.22 3.87 9.12
CA LEU A 120 -15.11 4.61 7.86
C LEU A 120 -16.41 5.39 7.69
N ALA A 121 -16.30 6.69 7.46
CA ALA A 121 -17.47 7.56 7.38
C ALA A 121 -18.43 7.06 6.29
N GLN A 122 -19.72 7.19 6.56
CA GLN A 122 -20.79 7.15 5.55
C GLN A 122 -21.23 8.58 5.27
#